data_AF-A0A8A1MDV8-F1
#
_entry.id   AF-A0A8A1MDV8-F1
#
_cell.length_a   1.000
_cell.length_b   1.000
_cell.length_c   1.000
_cell.angle_alpha   90.00
_cell.angle_beta   90.00
_cell.angle_gamma   90.00
#
_symmetry.space_group_name_H-M   'P 1'
#
loop_
_entity.id
_entity.type
_entity.pdbx_description
1 polymer ?
#
loop_
_entity_poly.entity_id
_entity_poly.type
_entity_poly.pdbx_seq_one_letter_code
_entity_poly.pdbx_strand_id
1 'polypeptide(L)'
;MPTKMIVSSHSSHNVTLRRTPTRSTFGPTPLSKQHLRLPFTLDSPLPSPSLPSIIPRHGKKPSPRWPRRAWQVFSWVIGVVLIIWFGFSWQQSERFPLALSHVHTEGDRLEIVGSDDLPKGPSPVMVMDQRGRSRWTISIPHNLEFPLAPSAYNRICSQAVELSHNVENIKNNKPASTPHAAHHAYYWNDKNFMDIPDAERNGLLPHSRYHKLSQNGVGVVGGGVYMESPDVPVCEKSLTYVMQTDDAGMGATLMGLWMSYGLAQYEGRAFFVDDTNWAYGRYTTYFKRPPMPSCRPPPQPQRVPCPHQAKHLLISSATTSWAFGHSFNEKFEDGHRRGVQRQKKIFGFLRSGYEALFHLKGNDARYLELRTKELNTSIRRKGGIEVGVHVRHGDCHPMEFQYQKSYLPLATYTDAAYDMMISFHGHSATPAASSGQEISKILIASDDPDVYSAAEMSDAEKAQSMISLVSKTVLDAATAAKGGTAGMMDGNIGWEGGFFPDMFWSLGAPPPPRAEGSPPASKNEPHLRPRSIEVTDTEAFRFHPSKEALRLRELVGRAYLLDLAVLGQADAVVCGVSSIGCRLLAVMLGWDKAIEQERWKNVDGTWHWKGIVW
;
A
#
# COMPACT_ATOMS: atom_id res chain seq x y z
N MET A 1 -2.93 8.27 51.68
CA MET A 1 -4.36 7.86 51.71
C MET A 1 -5.15 8.83 50.84
N PRO A 2 -6.15 8.34 50.10
CA PRO A 2 -6.13 8.46 48.64
C PRO A 2 -7.10 9.51 48.10
N THR A 3 -6.65 10.23 47.07
CA THR A 3 -7.50 11.10 46.25
C THR A 3 -8.14 10.25 45.15
N LYS A 4 -9.46 10.10 45.24
CA LYS A 4 -10.33 9.37 44.30
C LYS A 4 -10.20 9.95 42.89
N MET A 5 -9.88 9.09 41.94
CA MET A 5 -10.01 9.35 40.51
C MET A 5 -11.41 8.86 40.08
N ILE A 6 -12.22 9.77 39.57
CA ILE A 6 -13.55 9.50 39.02
C ILE A 6 -13.36 9.14 37.54
N VAL A 7 -13.61 7.87 37.21
CA VAL A 7 -13.66 7.38 35.82
C VAL A 7 -15.04 7.72 35.26
N SER A 8 -15.07 8.55 34.22
CA SER A 8 -16.28 8.85 33.45
C SER A 8 -16.55 7.71 32.47
N SER A 9 -17.75 7.14 32.56
CA SER A 9 -18.28 6.13 31.64
C SER A 9 -18.85 6.81 30.39
N HIS A 10 -18.21 6.60 29.24
CA HIS A 10 -18.82 6.92 27.96
C HIS A 10 -19.50 5.69 27.36
N SER A 11 -20.83 5.76 27.41
CA SER A 11 -21.81 4.90 26.76
C SER A 11 -21.55 4.80 25.25
N SER A 12 -21.13 3.64 24.76
CA SER A 12 -21.11 3.30 23.35
C SER A 12 -22.53 2.96 22.87
N HIS A 13 -23.05 3.77 21.95
CA HIS A 13 -24.31 3.52 21.26
C HIS A 13 -24.23 2.24 20.41
N ASN A 14 -24.98 1.21 20.83
CA ASN A 14 -25.22 0.00 20.04
C ASN A 14 -26.19 0.34 18.89
N VAL A 15 -25.68 0.38 17.66
CA VAL A 15 -26.52 0.38 16.44
C VAL A 15 -26.90 -1.06 16.14
N THR A 16 -28.12 -1.43 16.50
CA THR A 16 -28.74 -2.68 16.09
C THR A 16 -29.17 -2.59 14.62
N LEU A 17 -28.48 -3.35 13.75
CA LEU A 17 -28.90 -3.56 12.37
C LEU A 17 -30.19 -4.37 12.34
N ARG A 18 -31.29 -3.69 12.04
CA ARG A 18 -32.63 -4.27 11.87
C ARG A 18 -32.73 -4.89 10.47
N ARG A 19 -33.09 -6.19 10.43
CA ARG A 19 -33.49 -6.90 9.20
C ARG A 19 -34.61 -6.13 8.48
N THR A 20 -34.43 -5.89 7.19
CA THR A 20 -35.49 -5.48 6.27
C THR A 20 -36.28 -6.71 5.80
N PRO A 21 -37.62 -6.69 5.85
CA PRO A 21 -38.45 -7.64 5.12
C PRO A 21 -38.84 -7.10 3.73
N THR A 22 -39.07 -8.05 2.83
CA THR A 22 -39.42 -7.92 1.42
C THR A 22 -40.86 -7.47 1.16
N ARG A 23 -41.00 -6.62 0.14
CA ARG A 23 -42.09 -6.37 -0.84
C ARG A 23 -43.50 -6.99 -0.62
N SER A 24 -44.49 -6.09 -0.59
CA SER A 24 -45.91 -6.17 -1.02
C SER A 24 -46.69 -5.36 0.02
N THR A 25 -47.49 -4.33 -0.26
CA THR A 25 -48.57 -4.11 -1.23
C THR A 25 -48.84 -2.60 -1.21
N PHE A 26 -48.93 -1.93 -2.36
CA PHE A 26 -49.44 -0.55 -2.43
C PHE A 26 -50.83 -0.55 -3.08
N GLY A 27 -51.78 0.00 -2.33
CA GLY A 27 -53.16 0.34 -2.70
C GLY A 27 -53.64 1.49 -1.78
N PRO A 28 -54.71 2.21 -2.13
CA PRO A 28 -54.65 3.66 -2.38
C PRO A 28 -55.01 4.58 -1.18
N THR A 29 -54.64 5.86 -1.37
CA THR A 29 -54.97 7.09 -0.61
C THR A 29 -56.43 7.19 -0.10
N PRO A 30 -56.73 7.96 0.98
CA PRO A 30 -57.20 9.34 0.76
C PRO A 30 -56.93 10.41 1.88
N LEU A 31 -56.80 11.66 1.39
CA LEU A 31 -57.29 12.96 1.89
C LEU A 31 -57.71 13.19 3.37
N SER A 32 -57.06 14.22 3.96
CA SER A 32 -57.67 15.50 4.45
C SER A 32 -58.09 15.71 5.93
N LYS A 33 -57.66 16.90 6.43
CA LYS A 33 -58.21 17.84 7.44
C LYS A 33 -57.97 17.56 8.94
N GLN A 34 -57.30 18.52 9.62
CA GLN A 34 -57.85 19.57 10.51
C GLN A 34 -56.65 20.38 11.12
N HIS A 35 -56.56 21.70 10.92
CA HIS A 35 -56.82 22.79 11.91
C HIS A 35 -55.89 22.75 13.16
N LEU A 36 -55.33 23.82 13.78
CA LEU A 36 -55.57 25.27 13.83
C LEU A 36 -54.42 25.93 14.65
N ARG A 37 -54.00 27.13 14.24
CA ARG A 37 -53.55 28.34 15.00
C ARG A 37 -52.51 28.30 16.15
N LEU A 38 -51.55 29.23 16.00
CA LEU A 38 -50.69 29.86 17.02
C LEU A 38 -51.48 30.55 18.16
N PRO A 39 -50.85 30.72 19.32
CA PRO A 39 -50.62 32.09 19.81
C PRO A 39 -49.23 32.33 20.44
N PHE A 40 -48.83 33.60 20.39
CA PHE A 40 -47.80 34.24 21.22
C PHE A 40 -48.27 34.35 22.68
N THR A 41 -47.33 34.33 23.65
CA THR A 41 -47.07 35.43 24.62
C THR A 41 -46.13 35.03 25.77
N LEU A 42 -45.28 36.01 26.15
CA LEU A 42 -44.93 36.49 27.51
C LEU A 42 -44.37 35.50 28.54
N ASP A 43 -43.11 35.75 28.96
CA ASP A 43 -42.83 36.19 30.34
C ASP A 43 -41.44 36.85 30.44
N SER A 44 -41.40 38.04 31.04
CA SER A 44 -40.21 38.77 31.52
C SER A 44 -40.32 38.87 33.05
N PRO A 45 -39.28 39.22 33.85
CA PRO A 45 -39.00 40.66 34.02
C PRO A 45 -37.54 41.09 34.36
N LEU A 46 -37.26 42.31 33.88
CA LEU A 46 -36.55 43.45 34.52
C LEU A 46 -35.04 43.42 34.81
N PRO A 47 -34.31 44.38 34.20
CA PRO A 47 -33.26 45.17 34.84
C PRO A 47 -33.75 46.61 35.10
N SER A 48 -33.35 47.17 36.25
CA SER A 48 -33.56 48.59 36.58
C SER A 48 -32.43 49.11 37.48
N PRO A 49 -32.17 50.43 37.51
CA PRO A 49 -30.82 51.01 37.49
C PRO A 49 -30.48 51.83 38.74
N SER A 50 -29.22 52.25 38.88
CA SER A 50 -28.85 53.37 39.75
C SER A 50 -27.73 54.23 39.17
N LEU A 51 -27.92 55.53 39.39
CA LEU A 51 -27.36 56.74 38.78
C LEU A 51 -26.02 57.19 39.46
N PRO A 52 -25.41 58.33 39.05
CA PRO A 52 -23.97 58.56 38.97
C PRO A 52 -23.41 59.26 40.21
N SER A 53 -22.08 59.31 40.32
CA SER A 53 -21.39 60.22 41.24
C SER A 53 -20.54 61.25 40.50
N ILE A 54 -20.71 62.48 40.96
CA ILE A 54 -20.15 63.75 40.49
C ILE A 54 -18.86 64.04 41.29
N ILE A 55 -17.73 64.25 40.58
CA ILE A 55 -16.66 65.28 40.73
C ILE A 55 -16.08 65.52 42.16
N PRO A 56 -14.74 65.60 42.42
CA PRO A 56 -13.81 66.50 41.72
C PRO A 56 -12.39 66.02 41.39
N ARG A 57 -11.83 66.74 40.40
CA ARG A 57 -10.40 66.85 40.10
C ARG A 57 -9.64 67.41 41.31
N HIS A 58 -8.63 66.67 41.79
CA HIS A 58 -7.62 67.22 42.69
C HIS A 58 -6.27 67.35 41.99
N GLY A 59 -5.64 68.50 42.24
CA GLY A 59 -4.44 69.00 41.59
C GLY A 59 -3.18 68.21 41.88
N LYS A 60 -2.24 68.37 40.96
CA LYS A 60 -0.87 67.85 41.00
C LYS A 60 -0.15 68.37 42.24
N LYS A 61 0.44 67.46 43.03
CA LYS A 61 1.50 67.78 43.99
C LYS A 61 2.86 67.72 43.28
N PRO A 62 3.80 68.63 43.59
CA PRO A 62 5.14 68.60 43.01
C PRO A 62 5.94 67.40 43.53
N SER A 63 6.68 66.75 42.64
CA SER A 63 7.64 65.70 42.98
C SER A 63 8.83 66.28 43.75
N PRO A 64 9.39 65.57 44.74
CA PRO A 64 10.56 66.02 45.47
C PRO A 64 11.78 66.09 44.54
N ARG A 65 12.56 67.17 44.65
CA ARG A 65 13.85 67.31 43.96
C ARG A 65 14.85 66.35 44.60
N TRP A 66 14.97 65.16 44.02
CA TRP A 66 16.04 64.20 44.32
C TRP A 66 17.19 64.34 43.30
N PRO A 67 18.44 64.08 43.71
CA PRO A 67 19.61 64.56 43.00
C PRO A 67 19.81 63.79 41.68
N ARG A 68 19.51 64.46 40.56
CA ARG A 68 19.61 63.95 39.18
C ARG A 68 20.93 63.25 38.80
N ARG A 69 22.01 63.45 39.56
CA ARG A 69 23.31 62.82 39.30
C ARG A 69 23.40 61.36 39.76
N ALA A 70 22.69 60.97 40.83
CA ALA A 70 22.73 59.58 41.31
C ALA A 70 21.94 58.63 40.40
N TRP A 71 20.82 59.10 39.85
CA TRP A 71 19.97 58.29 38.95
C TRP A 71 20.63 58.08 37.58
N GLN A 72 21.36 59.07 37.07
CA GLN A 72 22.13 58.92 35.84
C GLN A 72 23.25 57.89 35.99
N VAL A 73 23.98 57.88 37.11
CA VAL A 73 25.02 56.87 37.38
C VAL A 73 24.40 55.49 37.60
N PHE A 74 23.27 55.40 38.32
CA PHE A 74 22.58 54.13 38.54
C PHE A 74 22.03 53.52 37.24
N SER A 75 21.44 54.35 36.36
CA SER A 75 21.03 53.91 35.02
C SER A 75 22.22 53.51 34.14
N TRP A 76 23.37 54.18 34.27
CA TRP A 76 24.58 53.82 33.53
C TRP A 76 25.17 52.48 34.01
N VAL A 77 25.24 52.27 35.32
CA VAL A 77 25.70 51.01 35.92
C VAL A 77 24.76 49.86 35.58
N ILE A 78 23.43 50.07 35.63
CA ILE A 78 22.46 49.07 35.16
C ILE A 78 22.64 48.80 33.67
N GLY A 79 22.86 49.82 32.85
CA GLY A 79 23.10 49.66 31.42
C GLY A 79 24.36 48.82 31.14
N VAL A 80 25.47 49.10 31.83
CA VAL A 80 26.72 48.35 31.68
C VAL A 80 26.57 46.92 32.21
N VAL A 81 25.90 46.71 33.33
CA VAL A 81 25.62 45.37 33.86
C VAL A 81 24.72 44.59 32.91
N LEU A 82 23.71 45.22 32.30
CA LEU A 82 22.86 44.58 31.29
C LEU A 82 23.64 44.26 30.02
N ILE A 83 24.57 45.11 29.57
CA ILE A 83 25.42 44.84 28.40
C ILE A 83 26.41 43.71 28.69
N ILE A 84 27.03 43.69 29.89
CA ILE A 84 27.93 42.60 30.30
C ILE A 84 27.14 41.30 30.49
N TRP A 85 25.94 41.37 31.08
CA TRP A 85 25.04 40.23 31.22
C TRP A 85 24.57 39.72 29.86
N PHE A 86 24.22 40.59 28.91
CA PHE A 86 23.90 40.21 27.54
C PHE A 86 25.12 39.61 26.83
N GLY A 87 26.32 40.17 27.02
CA GLY A 87 27.56 39.64 26.44
C GLY A 87 27.90 38.25 26.98
N PHE A 88 27.79 38.05 28.30
CA PHE A 88 28.00 36.75 28.94
C PHE A 88 26.87 35.76 28.63
N SER A 89 25.60 36.20 28.55
CA SER A 89 24.49 35.35 28.15
C SER A 89 24.61 34.95 26.68
N TRP A 90 25.12 35.84 25.82
CA TRP A 90 25.42 35.53 24.43
C TRP A 90 26.55 34.50 24.33
N GLN A 91 27.60 34.64 25.14
CA GLN A 91 28.72 33.71 25.18
C GLN A 91 28.37 32.36 25.84
N GLN A 92 27.37 32.32 26.75
CA GLN A 92 26.76 31.07 27.24
C GLN A 92 25.75 30.47 26.24
N SER A 93 25.11 31.29 25.40
CA SER A 93 24.16 30.84 24.37
C SER A 93 24.82 30.14 23.17
N GLU A 94 26.14 30.32 22.98
CA GLU A 94 26.94 29.54 22.01
C GLU A 94 27.04 28.04 22.37
N ARG A 95 26.48 27.61 23.50
CA ARG A 95 26.10 26.21 23.74
C ARG A 95 24.61 26.05 23.50
N PHE A 96 24.18 26.15 22.24
CA PHE A 96 22.85 25.69 21.86
C PHE A 96 22.80 24.17 22.11
N PRO A 97 21.93 23.67 23.02
CA PRO A 97 21.59 22.25 22.99
C PRO A 97 21.00 21.96 21.60
N LEU A 98 21.35 20.81 21.03
CA LEU A 98 20.77 20.31 19.78
C LEU A 98 19.25 20.23 19.97
N ALA A 99 18.52 21.27 19.56
CA ALA A 99 17.06 21.28 19.58
C ALA A 99 16.58 20.32 18.49
N LEU A 100 16.45 19.05 18.83
CA LEU A 100 15.82 18.03 18.03
C LEU A 100 14.32 18.25 18.12
N SER A 101 13.68 18.54 16.99
CA SER A 101 12.22 18.65 16.94
C SER A 101 11.69 17.49 16.14
N HIS A 102 10.87 16.64 16.75
CA HIS A 102 10.29 15.47 16.10
C HIS A 102 8.76 15.58 16.07
N VAL A 103 8.15 14.91 15.09
CA VAL A 103 6.70 14.90 14.94
C VAL A 103 6.13 13.81 15.85
N HIS A 104 5.34 14.20 16.85
CA HIS A 104 4.63 13.26 17.73
C HIS A 104 3.16 13.15 17.26
N THR A 105 2.64 11.91 17.22
CA THR A 105 1.23 11.65 16.89
C THR A 105 0.50 11.25 18.16
N GLU A 106 -0.36 12.12 18.70
CA GLU A 106 -1.38 11.76 19.70
C GLU A 106 -2.75 12.20 19.16
N GLY A 107 -3.49 11.26 18.55
CA GLY A 107 -4.75 11.55 17.84
C GLY A 107 -4.57 12.18 16.45
N ASP A 108 -5.61 12.88 15.97
CA ASP A 108 -5.69 13.57 14.65
C ASP A 108 -4.89 14.89 14.57
N ARG A 109 -4.08 15.21 15.58
CA ARG A 109 -3.29 16.45 15.63
C ARG A 109 -1.80 16.13 15.74
N LEU A 110 -1.04 16.61 14.76
CA LEU A 110 0.42 16.50 14.71
C LEU A 110 1.04 17.68 15.46
N GLU A 111 1.86 17.38 16.46
CA GLU A 111 2.60 18.39 17.22
C GLU A 111 4.10 18.20 16.98
N ILE A 112 4.79 19.28 16.63
CA ILE A 112 6.26 19.29 16.56
C ILE A 112 6.76 19.48 17.99
N VAL A 113 7.24 18.40 18.60
CA VAL A 113 7.75 18.41 19.97
C VAL A 113 9.26 18.59 19.92
N GLY A 114 9.76 19.66 20.54
CA GLY A 114 11.19 19.85 20.80
C GLY A 114 11.61 18.97 21.97
N SER A 115 12.51 18.01 21.74
CA SER A 115 13.10 17.15 22.75
C SER A 115 14.59 16.96 22.50
N ASP A 116 15.39 16.82 23.55
CA ASP A 116 16.82 16.52 23.41
C ASP A 116 17.07 15.06 22.96
N ASP A 117 16.06 14.19 23.10
CA ASP A 117 16.12 12.77 22.73
C ASP A 117 15.55 12.49 21.33
N LEU A 118 16.14 11.50 20.65
CA LEU A 118 15.63 10.96 19.38
C LEU A 118 14.35 10.14 19.59
N PRO A 119 13.44 10.11 18.60
CA PRO A 119 12.19 9.37 18.70
C PRO A 119 12.45 7.87 18.86
N LYS A 120 11.64 7.21 19.68
CA LYS A 120 11.69 5.75 19.91
C LYS A 120 11.18 4.93 18.71
N GLY A 121 10.45 5.56 17.79
CA GLY A 121 9.94 4.97 16.56
C GLY A 121 10.53 5.61 15.32
N PRO A 122 10.30 5.03 14.13
CA PRO A 122 10.79 5.60 12.88
C PRO A 122 9.98 6.85 12.53
N SER A 123 10.64 8.00 12.49
CA SER A 123 10.00 9.30 12.29
C SER A 123 10.93 10.32 11.62
N PRO A 124 10.39 11.23 10.80
CA PRO A 124 11.12 12.42 10.35
C PRO A 124 11.46 13.33 11.54
N VAL A 125 12.68 13.89 11.52
CA VAL A 125 13.21 14.75 12.58
C VAL A 125 13.86 15.99 12.00
N MET A 126 13.65 17.13 12.65
CA MET A 126 14.35 18.37 12.35
C MET A 126 15.70 18.37 13.06
N VAL A 127 16.75 18.72 12.33
CA VAL A 127 18.13 18.78 12.81
C VAL A 127 18.74 20.13 12.46
N MET A 128 19.66 20.61 13.30
CA MET A 128 20.45 21.79 12.98
C MET A 128 21.79 21.38 12.38
N ASP A 129 22.09 21.91 11.19
CA ASP A 129 23.39 21.75 10.54
C ASP A 129 24.50 22.42 11.39
N GLN A 130 25.78 22.07 11.16
CA GLN A 130 26.94 22.68 11.82
C GLN A 130 27.00 24.22 11.65
N ARG A 131 26.27 24.74 10.66
CA ARG A 131 26.12 26.18 10.37
C ARG A 131 24.90 26.83 11.03
N GLY A 132 24.22 26.14 11.96
CA GLY A 132 23.00 26.63 12.62
C GLY A 132 21.76 26.68 11.73
N ARG A 133 21.75 25.99 10.59
CA ARG A 133 20.61 25.99 9.66
C ARG A 133 19.67 24.83 9.98
N SER A 134 18.38 25.12 10.13
CA SER A 134 17.35 24.09 10.25
C SER A 134 17.26 23.25 8.96
N ARG A 135 17.41 21.95 9.11
CA ARG A 135 17.28 20.92 8.10
C ARG A 135 16.39 19.80 8.67
N TRP A 136 16.04 18.83 7.85
CA TRP A 136 15.36 17.64 8.34
C TRP A 136 15.96 16.37 7.75
N THR A 137 15.83 15.28 8.48
CA THR A 137 16.26 13.94 8.10
C THR A 137 15.26 12.93 8.68
N ILE A 138 15.53 11.63 8.53
CA ILE A 138 14.70 10.56 9.07
C ILE A 138 15.50 9.81 10.12
N SER A 139 14.94 9.66 11.31
CA SER A 139 15.51 8.85 12.37
C SER A 139 14.81 7.49 12.39
N ILE A 140 15.57 6.42 12.14
CA ILE A 140 15.10 5.04 12.28
C ILE A 140 15.93 4.37 13.38
N PRO A 141 15.33 4.07 14.55
CA PRO A 141 16.03 3.40 15.63
C PRO A 141 16.61 2.05 15.22
N HIS A 142 17.84 1.75 15.69
CA HIS A 142 18.55 0.54 15.29
C HIS A 142 18.05 -0.73 15.98
N ASN A 143 17.19 -0.61 17.00
CA ASN A 143 16.65 -1.76 17.73
C ASN A 143 15.37 -2.32 17.10
N LEU A 144 14.93 -1.77 15.96
CA LEU A 144 13.74 -2.22 15.26
C LEU A 144 14.05 -3.42 14.37
N GLU A 145 13.09 -4.33 14.29
CA GLU A 145 13.11 -5.39 13.29
C GLU A 145 12.78 -4.82 11.91
N PHE A 146 13.45 -5.37 10.90
CA PHE A 146 13.26 -4.97 9.51
C PHE A 146 12.80 -6.16 8.66
N PRO A 147 12.05 -5.90 7.57
CA PRO A 147 11.51 -4.60 7.17
C PRO A 147 10.49 -4.03 8.17
N LEU A 148 10.36 -2.70 8.23
CA LEU A 148 9.34 -2.06 9.06
C LEU A 148 7.94 -2.47 8.60
N ALA A 149 6.95 -2.43 9.50
CA ALA A 149 5.56 -2.65 9.15
C ALA A 149 5.10 -1.68 8.03
N PRO A 150 4.22 -2.11 7.10
CA PRO A 150 3.81 -1.25 5.98
C PRO A 150 3.19 0.08 6.44
N SER A 151 2.43 0.07 7.53
CA SER A 151 1.86 1.26 8.18
C SER A 151 2.93 2.26 8.65
N ALA A 152 4.08 1.77 9.12
CA ALA A 152 5.19 2.63 9.54
C ALA A 152 5.84 3.33 8.34
N TYR A 153 6.04 2.65 7.21
CA TYR A 153 6.56 3.28 5.99
C TYR A 153 5.62 4.37 5.46
N ASN A 154 4.31 4.10 5.44
CA ASN A 154 3.33 5.10 5.03
C ASN A 154 3.36 6.34 5.94
N ARG A 155 3.44 6.14 7.27
CA ARG A 155 3.55 7.22 8.25
C ARG A 155 4.82 8.06 8.07
N ILE A 156 5.96 7.44 7.76
CA ILE A 156 7.20 8.18 7.47
C ILE A 156 6.97 9.14 6.31
N CYS A 157 6.33 8.69 5.24
CA CYS A 157 6.05 9.54 4.08
C CYS A 157 5.07 10.68 4.38
N SER A 158 3.95 10.40 5.07
CA SER A 158 2.98 11.44 5.42
C SER A 158 3.60 12.52 6.31
N GLN A 159 4.34 12.11 7.35
CA GLN A 159 5.02 13.02 8.27
C GLN A 159 6.18 13.77 7.58
N ALA A 160 6.86 13.17 6.61
CA ALA A 160 7.99 13.80 5.92
C ALA A 160 7.53 14.99 5.07
N VAL A 161 6.38 14.88 4.41
CA VAL A 161 5.78 15.98 3.64
C VAL A 161 5.43 17.15 4.55
N GLU A 162 4.81 16.88 5.69
CA GLU A 162 4.44 17.91 6.67
C GLU A 162 5.68 18.56 7.31
N LEU A 163 6.70 17.76 7.65
CA LEU A 163 7.93 18.29 8.24
C LEU A 163 8.70 19.15 7.23
N SER A 164 8.82 18.70 5.99
CA SER A 164 9.44 19.46 4.89
C SER A 164 8.79 20.84 4.74
N HIS A 165 7.45 20.87 4.73
CA HIS A 165 6.66 22.09 4.71
C HIS A 165 6.95 23.01 5.90
N ASN A 166 6.97 22.45 7.11
CA ASN A 166 7.19 23.23 8.33
C ASN A 166 8.59 23.83 8.39
N VAL A 167 9.62 23.08 7.95
CA VAL A 167 11.00 23.59 7.85
C VAL A 167 11.11 24.72 6.84
N GLU A 168 10.42 24.62 5.69
CA GLU A 168 10.40 25.70 4.70
C GLU A 168 9.70 26.96 5.25
N ASN A 169 8.60 26.80 5.98
CA ASN A 169 7.88 27.92 6.58
C ASN A 169 8.72 28.63 7.66
N ILE A 170 9.39 27.87 8.53
CA ILE A 170 10.30 28.42 9.55
C ILE A 170 11.39 29.26 8.88
N LYS A 171 12.01 28.74 7.81
CA LYS A 171 13.08 29.44 7.10
C LYS A 171 12.61 30.72 6.42
N ASN A 172 11.35 30.74 5.95
CA ASN A 172 10.75 31.88 5.26
C ASN A 172 10.01 32.83 6.23
N ASN A 173 10.13 32.65 7.54
CA ASN A 173 9.38 33.39 8.58
C ASN A 173 7.86 33.42 8.34
N LYS A 174 7.32 32.33 7.77
CA LYS A 174 5.89 32.17 7.54
C LYS A 174 5.23 31.44 8.72
N PRO A 175 3.96 31.72 9.05
CA PRO A 175 3.20 30.92 10.00
C PRO A 175 3.22 29.44 9.62
N ALA A 176 3.35 28.54 10.61
CA ALA A 176 3.36 27.09 10.38
C ALA A 176 2.09 26.60 9.65
N SER A 177 0.97 27.30 9.84
CA SER A 177 -0.33 27.03 9.20
C SER A 177 -0.48 27.58 7.79
N THR A 178 0.55 28.20 7.20
CA THR A 178 0.45 28.76 5.84
C THR A 178 0.29 27.62 4.85
N PRO A 179 -0.86 27.48 4.15
CA PRO A 179 -1.04 26.40 3.19
C PRO A 179 -0.09 26.59 2.00
N HIS A 180 0.53 25.50 1.57
CA HIS A 180 1.32 25.49 0.34
C HIS A 180 0.40 25.43 -0.88
N ALA A 181 0.70 26.25 -1.89
CA ALA A 181 -0.08 26.32 -3.13
C ALA A 181 0.54 25.49 -4.27
N ALA A 182 1.71 24.89 -4.08
CA ALA A 182 2.47 24.26 -5.15
C ALA A 182 2.48 22.73 -5.01
N HIS A 183 1.86 22.04 -5.97
CA HIS A 183 2.15 20.63 -6.21
C HIS A 183 3.62 20.50 -6.65
N HIS A 184 4.42 19.74 -5.90
CA HIS A 184 5.81 19.49 -6.27
C HIS A 184 5.87 18.49 -7.43
N ALA A 185 6.67 18.83 -8.44
CA ALA A 185 6.98 17.91 -9.53
C ALA A 185 7.68 16.65 -9.01
N TYR A 186 7.61 15.54 -9.76
CA TYR A 186 8.14 14.24 -9.33
C TYR A 186 9.61 14.27 -8.86
N TYR A 187 10.46 15.01 -9.57
CA TYR A 187 11.88 15.16 -9.27
C TYR A 187 12.21 16.43 -8.47
N TRP A 188 11.24 16.97 -7.74
CA TRP A 188 11.48 18.11 -6.88
C TRP A 188 12.52 17.77 -5.81
N ASN A 189 13.47 18.68 -5.64
CA ASN A 189 14.58 18.53 -4.70
C ASN A 189 14.41 19.49 -3.52
N ASP A 190 14.10 18.96 -2.34
CA ASP A 190 14.07 19.68 -1.08
C ASP A 190 15.50 20.01 -0.63
N LYS A 191 15.82 21.31 -0.65
CA LYS A 191 17.13 21.84 -0.23
C LYS A 191 17.38 21.70 1.28
N ASN A 192 16.35 21.46 2.08
CA ASN A 192 16.42 21.36 3.52
C ASN A 192 16.49 19.89 3.99
N PHE A 193 16.27 18.91 3.11
CA PHE A 193 16.47 17.51 3.43
C PHE A 193 17.97 17.16 3.51
N MET A 194 18.31 16.35 4.51
CA MET A 194 19.62 15.74 4.71
C MET A 194 19.48 14.22 4.72
N ASP A 195 20.15 13.54 3.78
CA ASP A 195 20.19 12.07 3.74
C ASP A 195 20.73 11.48 5.05
N ILE A 196 20.22 10.31 5.46
CA ILE A 196 20.61 9.63 6.71
C ILE A 196 22.12 9.41 6.81
N PRO A 197 22.82 8.85 5.79
CA PRO A 197 24.27 8.71 5.85
C PRO A 197 25.02 10.03 6.05
N ASP A 198 24.47 11.15 5.58
CA ASP A 198 25.09 12.46 5.71
C ASP A 198 24.86 13.03 7.13
N ALA A 199 23.67 12.81 7.69
CA ALA A 199 23.35 13.14 9.08
C ALA A 199 24.19 12.31 10.08
N GLU A 200 24.42 11.02 9.82
CA GLU A 200 25.29 10.16 10.62
C GLU A 200 26.75 10.61 10.58
N ARG A 201 27.26 11.01 9.40
CA ARG A 201 28.63 11.53 9.28
C ARG A 201 28.82 12.87 9.99
N ASN A 202 27.77 13.68 10.09
CA ASN A 202 27.78 14.94 10.81
C ASN A 202 27.52 14.80 12.32
N GLY A 203 27.33 13.57 12.82
CA GLY A 203 27.07 13.30 14.24
C GLY A 203 25.66 13.70 14.71
N LEU A 204 24.73 13.93 13.77
CA LEU A 204 23.33 14.31 14.06
C LEU A 204 22.45 13.09 14.33
N LEU A 205 22.82 11.93 13.77
CA LEU A 205 22.19 10.65 14.03
C LEU A 205 23.23 9.63 14.53
N PRO A 206 22.81 8.65 15.36
CA PRO A 206 23.66 7.53 15.74
C PRO A 206 24.14 6.82 14.49
N HIS A 207 25.43 6.51 14.42
CA HIS A 207 25.97 5.81 13.27
C HIS A 207 25.32 4.43 13.14
N SER A 208 24.77 4.11 11.97
CA SER A 208 24.39 2.75 11.57
C SER A 208 25.64 1.86 11.44
N ARG A 209 26.51 1.81 12.45
CA ARG A 209 27.56 0.80 12.52
C ARG A 209 26.85 -0.52 12.63
N TYR A 210 27.07 -1.36 11.62
CA TYR A 210 26.72 -2.76 11.54
C TYR A 210 25.80 -3.15 12.69
N HIS A 211 24.50 -2.90 12.51
CA HIS A 211 23.51 -3.78 13.11
C HIS A 211 24.11 -5.17 12.91
N LYS A 212 24.39 -5.91 14.00
CA LYS A 212 24.87 -7.30 13.90
C LYS A 212 24.07 -7.86 12.75
N LEU A 213 24.74 -8.20 11.64
CA LEU A 213 24.12 -8.87 10.50
C LEU A 213 23.33 -9.95 11.19
N SER A 214 22.03 -9.72 11.34
CA SER A 214 21.22 -10.55 12.20
C SER A 214 21.37 -11.93 11.59
N GLN A 215 21.22 -12.99 12.39
CA GLN A 215 21.46 -14.37 11.98
C GLN A 215 20.74 -14.81 10.67
N ASN A 216 19.97 -13.91 10.04
CA ASN A 216 19.15 -14.01 8.85
C ASN A 216 19.68 -13.28 7.57
N GLY A 217 20.86 -12.64 7.57
CA GLY A 217 21.50 -12.07 6.36
C GLY A 217 21.19 -10.60 6.03
N VAL A 218 21.56 -10.12 4.82
CA VAL A 218 21.52 -8.69 4.38
C VAL A 218 20.09 -8.14 4.13
N GLY A 219 19.04 -8.93 4.44
CA GLY A 219 17.64 -8.52 4.26
C GLY A 219 17.30 -8.17 2.81
N VAL A 220 17.89 -8.89 1.85
CA VAL A 220 17.58 -8.81 0.42
C VAL A 220 17.76 -10.19 -0.22
N VAL A 221 17.02 -10.45 -1.31
CA VAL A 221 17.15 -11.65 -2.12
C VAL A 221 18.58 -11.78 -2.64
N GLY A 222 19.23 -12.91 -2.34
CA GLY A 222 20.63 -13.14 -2.71
C GLY A 222 21.66 -12.43 -1.82
N GLY A 223 21.23 -11.82 -0.71
CA GLY A 223 22.08 -11.05 0.19
C GLY A 223 23.30 -11.80 0.74
N GLY A 224 23.23 -13.13 0.87
CA GLY A 224 24.35 -13.96 1.32
C GLY A 224 25.60 -13.85 0.43
N VAL A 225 25.44 -13.58 -0.86
CA VAL A 225 26.57 -13.40 -1.79
C VAL A 225 27.43 -12.19 -1.39
N TYR A 226 26.82 -11.13 -0.89
CA TYR A 226 27.56 -9.95 -0.41
C TYR A 226 28.22 -10.18 0.95
N MET A 227 27.78 -11.17 1.73
CA MET A 227 28.43 -11.53 3.00
C MET A 227 29.73 -12.30 2.77
N GLU A 228 29.79 -13.08 1.69
CA GLU A 228 31.00 -13.80 1.27
C GLU A 228 32.06 -12.87 0.66
N SER A 229 31.66 -11.67 0.22
CA SER A 229 32.53 -10.65 -0.38
C SER A 229 32.44 -9.30 0.37
N PRO A 230 32.97 -9.21 1.60
CA PRO A 230 32.83 -8.02 2.44
C PRO A 230 33.53 -6.77 1.89
N ASP A 231 34.50 -6.95 0.98
CA ASP A 231 35.26 -5.87 0.35
C ASP A 231 34.45 -5.06 -0.67
N VAL A 232 33.24 -5.51 -1.02
CA VAL A 232 32.37 -4.82 -1.97
C VAL A 232 31.81 -3.53 -1.32
N PRO A 233 31.97 -2.36 -1.97
CA PRO A 233 31.46 -1.10 -1.43
C PRO A 233 29.93 -1.04 -1.44
N VAL A 234 29.36 -0.24 -0.53
CA VAL A 234 27.92 0.09 -0.54
C VAL A 234 27.62 0.88 -1.82
N CYS A 235 26.49 0.59 -2.44
CA CYS A 235 26.03 1.36 -3.60
C CYS A 235 25.93 2.86 -3.28
N GLU A 236 26.25 3.72 -4.24
CA GLU A 236 26.07 5.18 -4.06
C GLU A 236 24.59 5.58 -4.09
N LYS A 237 23.83 4.94 -4.99
CA LYS A 237 22.38 5.08 -5.11
C LYS A 237 21.74 3.73 -5.29
N SER A 238 20.64 3.51 -4.59
CA SER A 238 19.89 2.26 -4.69
C SER A 238 18.39 2.48 -4.59
N LEU A 239 17.66 1.49 -5.08
CA LEU A 239 16.22 1.33 -4.90
C LEU A 239 15.97 -0.09 -4.38
N THR A 240 15.33 -0.21 -3.23
CA THR A 240 14.92 -1.50 -2.66
C THR A 240 13.41 -1.62 -2.70
N TYR A 241 12.89 -2.66 -3.34
CA TYR A 241 11.47 -2.99 -3.29
C TYR A 241 11.21 -4.00 -2.16
N VAL A 242 10.37 -3.64 -1.20
CA VAL A 242 9.95 -4.49 -0.08
C VAL A 242 8.63 -5.16 -0.44
N MET A 243 8.64 -6.50 -0.47
CA MET A 243 7.46 -7.30 -0.83
C MET A 243 6.47 -7.49 0.32
N GLN A 244 6.81 -7.13 1.55
CA GLN A 244 5.87 -7.13 2.67
C GLN A 244 4.72 -6.15 2.39
N THR A 245 3.49 -6.62 2.56
CA THR A 245 2.26 -5.87 2.25
C THR A 245 1.14 -6.27 3.20
N ASP A 246 0.24 -5.33 3.48
CA ASP A 246 -1.03 -5.59 4.19
C ASP A 246 -2.11 -6.15 3.27
N ASP A 247 -1.96 -5.94 1.95
CA ASP A 247 -2.83 -6.48 0.93
C ASP A 247 -2.63 -8.00 0.79
N ALA A 248 -3.72 -8.75 0.79
CA ALA A 248 -3.68 -10.19 0.55
C ALA A 248 -3.30 -10.51 -0.90
N GLY A 249 -3.61 -9.62 -1.85
CA GLY A 249 -3.40 -9.86 -3.26
C GLY A 249 -1.91 -9.84 -3.68
N MET A 250 -1.51 -10.83 -4.48
CA MET A 250 -0.16 -10.86 -5.08
C MET A 250 0.04 -9.79 -6.17
N GLY A 251 -1.02 -9.43 -6.90
CA GLY A 251 -0.94 -8.60 -8.10
C GLY A 251 -0.32 -7.22 -7.85
N ALA A 252 -0.74 -6.52 -6.79
CA ALA A 252 -0.19 -5.20 -6.44
C ALA A 252 1.31 -5.27 -6.13
N THR A 253 1.73 -6.34 -5.45
CA THR A 253 3.14 -6.60 -5.14
C THR A 253 3.97 -6.80 -6.42
N LEU A 254 3.46 -7.60 -7.38
CA LEU A 254 4.15 -7.82 -8.65
C LEU A 254 4.22 -6.55 -9.51
N MET A 255 3.12 -5.80 -9.58
CA MET A 255 3.08 -4.53 -10.31
C MET A 255 4.05 -3.50 -9.73
N GLY A 256 4.06 -3.34 -8.40
CA GLY A 256 5.00 -2.48 -7.71
C GLY A 256 6.45 -2.92 -7.90
N LEU A 257 6.73 -4.22 -7.84
CA LEU A 257 8.05 -4.80 -8.07
C LEU A 257 8.57 -4.48 -9.47
N TRP A 258 7.76 -4.74 -10.51
CA TRP A 258 8.15 -4.51 -11.90
C TRP A 258 8.33 -3.02 -12.19
N MET A 259 7.43 -2.17 -11.69
CA MET A 259 7.53 -0.72 -11.85
C MET A 259 8.80 -0.18 -11.19
N SER A 260 9.08 -0.63 -9.95
CA SER A 260 10.24 -0.21 -9.18
C SER A 260 11.56 -0.60 -9.86
N TYR A 261 11.61 -1.78 -10.49
CA TYR A 261 12.78 -2.17 -11.28
C TYR A 261 12.97 -1.26 -12.50
N GLY A 262 11.92 -1.05 -13.29
CA GLY A 262 11.99 -0.18 -14.47
C GLY A 262 12.40 1.24 -14.12
N LEU A 263 11.86 1.78 -13.01
CA LEU A 263 12.25 3.08 -12.48
C LEU A 263 13.71 3.10 -12.00
N ALA A 264 14.16 2.06 -11.29
CA ALA A 264 15.55 1.97 -10.84
C ALA A 264 16.54 1.97 -12.01
N GLN A 265 16.23 1.22 -13.08
CA GLN A 265 17.05 1.22 -14.30
C GLN A 265 17.07 2.60 -14.96
N TYR A 266 15.90 3.25 -15.06
CA TYR A 266 15.79 4.59 -15.63
C TYR A 266 16.59 5.65 -14.83
N GLU A 267 16.61 5.54 -13.50
CA GLU A 267 17.32 6.47 -12.62
C GLU A 267 18.78 6.10 -12.36
N GLY A 268 19.27 4.98 -12.90
CA GLY A 268 20.63 4.48 -12.66
C GLY A 268 20.85 4.06 -11.20
N ARG A 269 19.82 3.55 -10.52
CA ARG A 269 19.88 3.04 -9.14
C ARG A 269 20.16 1.54 -9.13
N ALA A 270 21.04 1.10 -8.23
CA ALA A 270 21.19 -0.32 -7.94
C ALA A 270 19.88 -0.89 -7.36
N PHE A 271 19.35 -1.96 -7.93
CA PHE A 271 18.06 -2.51 -7.55
C PHE A 271 18.20 -3.72 -6.62
N PHE A 272 17.38 -3.76 -5.57
CA PHE A 272 17.31 -4.86 -4.62
C PHE A 272 15.85 -5.24 -4.31
N VAL A 273 15.62 -6.50 -3.96
CA VAL A 273 14.33 -7.02 -3.52
C VAL A 273 14.45 -7.52 -2.10
N ASP A 274 13.53 -7.15 -1.22
CA ASP A 274 13.42 -7.66 0.15
C ASP A 274 12.14 -8.50 0.27
N ASP A 275 12.30 -9.81 0.49
CA ASP A 275 11.23 -10.81 0.59
C ASP A 275 11.04 -11.35 2.03
N THR A 276 11.64 -10.72 3.04
CA THR A 276 11.77 -11.26 4.41
C THR A 276 10.43 -11.67 5.04
N ASN A 277 9.37 -10.87 4.84
CA ASN A 277 8.03 -11.09 5.40
C ASN A 277 6.94 -11.07 4.31
N TRP A 278 7.25 -11.56 3.12
CA TRP A 278 6.25 -11.63 2.06
C TRP A 278 5.21 -12.72 2.36
N ALA A 279 3.92 -12.36 2.23
CA ALA A 279 2.79 -13.22 2.60
C ALA A 279 2.75 -14.57 1.85
N TYR A 280 3.44 -14.64 0.72
CA TYR A 280 3.54 -15.81 -0.14
C TYR A 280 4.90 -16.53 -0.02
N GLY A 281 5.67 -16.30 1.05
CA GLY A 281 6.95 -16.97 1.26
C GLY A 281 8.11 -16.23 0.59
N ARG A 282 9.08 -16.96 0.04
CA ARG A 282 10.31 -16.36 -0.52
C ARG A 282 10.20 -16.13 -2.03
N TYR A 283 10.80 -15.05 -2.52
CA TYR A 283 10.88 -14.75 -3.95
C TYR A 283 11.51 -15.92 -4.74
N THR A 284 12.58 -16.51 -4.20
CA THR A 284 13.29 -17.63 -4.84
C THR A 284 12.53 -18.97 -4.83
N THR A 285 11.39 -19.04 -4.14
CA THR A 285 10.47 -20.19 -4.20
C THR A 285 9.83 -20.30 -5.59
N TYR A 286 9.62 -19.16 -6.25
CA TYR A 286 8.96 -19.08 -7.56
C TYR A 286 9.93 -18.70 -8.68
N PHE A 287 10.81 -17.73 -8.41
CA PHE A 287 11.60 -17.08 -9.44
C PHE A 287 13.10 -17.38 -9.34
N LYS A 288 13.81 -17.23 -10.45
CA LYS A 288 15.27 -17.10 -10.46
C LYS A 288 15.66 -15.79 -9.76
N ARG A 289 16.85 -15.73 -9.16
CA ARG A 289 17.32 -14.53 -8.46
C ARG A 289 17.30 -13.31 -9.40
N PRO A 290 16.96 -12.12 -8.89
CA PRO A 290 17.00 -10.91 -9.69
C PRO A 290 18.45 -10.60 -10.13
N PRO A 291 18.64 -9.77 -11.18
CA PRO A 291 19.95 -9.27 -11.55
C PRO A 291 20.63 -8.59 -10.36
N MET A 292 21.84 -9.04 -10.02
CA MET A 292 22.58 -8.58 -8.84
C MET A 292 23.48 -7.40 -9.20
N PRO A 293 23.35 -6.24 -8.52
CA PRO A 293 24.30 -5.13 -8.67
C PRO A 293 25.73 -5.53 -8.27
N SER A 294 26.72 -4.80 -8.77
CA SER A 294 28.14 -4.96 -8.40
C SER A 294 28.50 -4.38 -7.03
N CYS A 295 27.56 -3.69 -6.39
CA CYS A 295 27.71 -3.05 -5.09
C CYS A 295 26.74 -3.68 -4.07
N ARG A 296 27.08 -3.60 -2.78
CA ARG A 296 26.24 -4.17 -1.72
C ARG A 296 25.12 -3.22 -1.31
N PRO A 297 23.99 -3.73 -0.79
CA PRO A 297 22.90 -2.88 -0.34
C PRO A 297 23.35 -2.02 0.86
N PRO A 298 22.78 -0.81 1.02
CA PRO A 298 22.98 -0.02 2.23
C PRO A 298 22.36 -0.72 3.46
N PRO A 299 22.83 -0.41 4.68
CA PRO A 299 22.14 -0.76 5.92
C PRO A 299 20.64 -0.47 5.87
N GLN A 300 19.82 -1.32 6.47
CA GLN A 300 18.36 -1.18 6.45
C GLN A 300 17.86 0.17 7.02
N PRO A 301 18.42 0.73 8.11
CA PRO A 301 18.01 2.06 8.60
C PRO A 301 18.30 3.22 7.63
N GLN A 302 19.18 3.04 6.64
CA GLN A 302 19.49 4.06 5.65
C GLN A 302 18.56 4.01 4.43
N ARG A 303 17.70 2.98 4.31
CA ARG A 303 16.73 2.82 3.21
C ARG A 303 15.41 3.49 3.62
N VAL A 304 15.00 4.54 2.91
CA VAL A 304 13.82 5.34 3.27
C VAL A 304 12.83 5.49 2.13
N PRO A 305 11.52 5.55 2.43
CA PRO A 305 10.51 5.64 1.37
C PRO A 305 10.27 7.04 0.83
N CYS A 306 10.56 8.06 1.62
CA CYS A 306 10.43 9.46 1.25
C CYS A 306 11.61 10.24 1.84
N PRO A 307 12.04 11.37 1.25
CA PRO A 307 11.62 11.90 -0.05
C PRO A 307 12.25 11.13 -1.23
N HIS A 308 11.71 11.30 -2.44
CA HIS A 308 12.18 10.60 -3.65
C HIS A 308 13.68 10.82 -3.96
N GLN A 309 14.21 11.99 -3.60
CA GLN A 309 15.62 12.35 -3.79
C GLN A 309 16.61 11.55 -2.93
N ALA A 310 16.14 10.78 -1.93
CA ALA A 310 16.99 10.02 -1.05
C ALA A 310 17.94 9.09 -1.83
N LYS A 311 19.19 8.95 -1.36
CA LYS A 311 20.20 8.10 -2.01
C LYS A 311 19.77 6.64 -2.07
N HIS A 312 19.13 6.16 -1.02
CA HIS A 312 18.65 4.79 -0.88
C HIS A 312 17.13 4.78 -0.73
N LEU A 313 16.45 4.71 -1.87
CA LEU A 313 14.99 4.74 -1.91
C LEU A 313 14.41 3.36 -1.57
N LEU A 314 13.34 3.35 -0.79
CA LEU A 314 12.59 2.14 -0.46
C LEU A 314 11.16 2.27 -1.00
N ILE A 315 10.71 1.29 -1.76
CA ILE A 315 9.33 1.24 -2.25
C ILE A 315 8.67 -0.03 -1.72
N SER A 316 7.47 0.09 -1.20
CA SER A 316 6.62 -1.05 -0.82
C SER A 316 5.21 -0.81 -1.34
N SER A 317 4.34 -1.82 -1.21
CA SER A 317 2.91 -1.65 -1.54
C SER A 317 2.29 -0.44 -0.82
N ALA A 318 2.65 -0.23 0.45
CA ALA A 318 2.14 0.88 1.27
C ALA A 318 2.68 2.26 0.88
N THR A 319 3.76 2.35 0.10
CA THR A 319 4.33 3.64 -0.36
C THR A 319 4.13 3.90 -1.84
N THR A 320 3.35 3.04 -2.49
CA THR A 320 3.01 3.10 -3.93
C THR A 320 2.38 4.44 -4.33
N SER A 321 1.47 5.00 -3.53
CA SER A 321 0.84 6.29 -3.80
C SER A 321 1.83 7.47 -3.74
N TRP A 322 2.91 7.34 -2.96
CA TRP A 322 3.96 8.35 -2.88
C TRP A 322 4.96 8.23 -4.03
N ALA A 323 5.35 7.01 -4.39
CA ALA A 323 6.35 6.74 -5.42
C ALA A 323 5.79 6.77 -6.86
N PHE A 324 4.53 6.38 -7.04
CA PHE A 324 3.86 6.21 -8.34
C PHE A 324 2.52 6.95 -8.39
N GLY A 325 2.37 8.01 -7.60
CA GLY A 325 1.16 8.81 -7.50
C GLY A 325 0.98 9.84 -8.61
N HIS A 326 0.26 10.91 -8.29
CA HIS A 326 -0.10 11.95 -9.26
C HIS A 326 1.12 12.60 -9.93
N SER A 327 2.14 12.97 -9.14
CA SER A 327 3.37 13.60 -9.65
C SER A 327 4.14 12.67 -10.60
N PHE A 328 4.14 11.35 -10.35
CA PHE A 328 4.72 10.35 -11.24
C PHE A 328 3.98 10.30 -12.58
N ASN A 329 2.66 10.25 -12.56
CA ASN A 329 1.85 10.24 -13.77
C ASN A 329 2.03 11.53 -14.58
N GLU A 330 2.03 12.70 -13.94
CA GLU A 330 2.33 13.97 -14.63
C GLU A 330 3.70 13.96 -15.30
N LYS A 331 4.70 13.31 -14.68
CA LYS A 331 6.06 13.24 -15.22
C LYS A 331 6.20 12.30 -16.41
N PHE A 332 5.54 11.15 -16.37
CA PHE A 332 5.77 10.05 -17.31
C PHE A 332 4.65 9.81 -18.32
N GLU A 333 3.47 10.37 -18.11
CA GLU A 333 2.42 10.39 -19.14
C GLU A 333 2.78 11.39 -20.24
N ASP A 334 2.47 11.03 -21.49
CA ASP A 334 2.55 11.97 -22.60
C ASP A 334 1.25 12.80 -22.68
N GLY A 335 1.34 14.10 -22.38
CA GLY A 335 0.22 15.03 -22.49
C GLY A 335 -0.30 15.26 -23.91
N HIS A 336 0.47 14.93 -24.95
CA HIS A 336 0.07 15.12 -26.35
C HIS A 336 -0.67 13.94 -26.95
N ARG A 337 -0.71 12.80 -26.23
CA ARG A 337 -1.40 11.57 -26.67
C ARG A 337 -2.76 11.47 -25.97
N ARG A 338 -3.62 10.58 -26.47
CA ARG A 338 -4.96 10.34 -25.92
C ARG A 338 -5.10 8.90 -25.44
N GLY A 339 -5.96 8.69 -24.44
CA GLY A 339 -6.27 7.36 -23.89
C GLY A 339 -5.02 6.61 -23.41
N VAL A 340 -4.97 5.30 -23.71
CA VAL A 340 -3.87 4.41 -23.32
C VAL A 340 -2.49 4.87 -23.83
N GLN A 341 -2.43 5.54 -24.98
CA GLN A 341 -1.17 5.97 -25.61
C GLN A 341 -0.37 6.94 -24.72
N ARG A 342 -1.02 7.63 -23.78
CA ARG A 342 -0.35 8.48 -22.78
C ARG A 342 0.55 7.66 -21.86
N GLN A 343 0.24 6.40 -21.62
CA GLN A 343 0.89 5.53 -20.65
C GLN A 343 2.07 4.72 -21.22
N LYS A 344 2.48 4.92 -22.48
CA LYS A 344 3.50 4.08 -23.15
C LYS A 344 4.82 3.97 -22.37
N LYS A 345 5.28 5.07 -21.73
CA LYS A 345 6.49 5.06 -20.90
C LYS A 345 6.31 4.27 -19.61
N ILE A 346 5.18 4.45 -18.93
CA ILE A 346 4.83 3.75 -17.69
C ILE A 346 4.71 2.24 -17.95
N PHE A 347 4.08 1.87 -19.08
CA PHE A 347 4.06 0.48 -19.55
C PHE A 347 5.48 -0.05 -19.81
N GLY A 348 6.35 0.76 -20.41
CA GLY A 348 7.75 0.40 -20.65
C GLY A 348 8.52 0.07 -19.36
N PHE A 349 8.31 0.80 -18.27
CA PHE A 349 8.91 0.46 -16.98
C PHE A 349 8.45 -0.90 -16.45
N LEU A 350 7.13 -1.15 -16.48
CA LEU A 350 6.57 -2.44 -16.09
C LEU A 350 7.09 -3.58 -16.97
N ARG A 351 7.22 -3.35 -18.28
CA ARG A 351 7.74 -4.34 -19.22
C ARG A 351 9.19 -4.71 -18.91
N SER A 352 10.03 -3.72 -18.66
CA SER A 352 11.43 -3.94 -18.26
C SER A 352 11.52 -4.74 -16.95
N GLY A 353 10.67 -4.44 -15.97
CA GLY A 353 10.60 -5.20 -14.72
C GLY A 353 10.12 -6.64 -14.91
N TYR A 354 9.08 -6.85 -15.72
CA TYR A 354 8.60 -8.19 -16.06
C TYR A 354 9.71 -9.03 -16.70
N GLU A 355 10.36 -8.52 -17.73
CA GLU A 355 11.38 -9.24 -18.48
C GLU A 355 12.61 -9.59 -17.65
N ALA A 356 12.96 -8.77 -16.65
CA ALA A 356 14.11 -9.00 -15.79
C ALA A 356 13.81 -9.89 -14.57
N LEU A 357 12.58 -9.85 -14.05
CA LEU A 357 12.25 -10.41 -12.73
C LEU A 357 11.27 -11.59 -12.77
N PHE A 358 10.50 -11.76 -13.85
CA PHE A 358 9.52 -12.85 -13.96
C PHE A 358 10.11 -14.05 -14.70
N HIS A 359 11.03 -14.75 -14.04
CA HIS A 359 11.59 -15.98 -14.56
C HIS A 359 11.30 -17.12 -13.59
N LEU A 360 10.30 -17.95 -13.91
CA LEU A 360 9.99 -19.13 -13.11
C LEU A 360 11.22 -20.04 -12.98
N LYS A 361 11.28 -20.80 -11.89
CA LYS A 361 12.38 -21.71 -11.57
C LYS A 361 11.89 -23.14 -11.33
N GLY A 362 12.78 -24.11 -11.54
CA GLY A 362 12.58 -25.49 -11.12
C GLY A 362 11.44 -26.18 -11.89
N ASN A 363 10.54 -26.85 -11.16
CA ASN A 363 9.42 -27.57 -11.75
C ASN A 363 8.44 -26.65 -12.46
N ASP A 364 8.21 -25.44 -11.94
CA ASP A 364 7.25 -24.47 -12.47
C ASP A 364 7.70 -23.99 -13.86
N ALA A 365 9.00 -23.73 -14.04
CA ALA A 365 9.58 -23.38 -15.33
C ALA A 365 9.47 -24.51 -16.36
N ARG A 366 9.78 -25.75 -15.93
CA ARG A 366 9.68 -26.93 -16.79
C ARG A 366 8.24 -27.19 -17.21
N TYR A 367 7.28 -27.00 -16.30
CA TYR A 367 5.86 -27.13 -16.61
C TYR A 367 5.44 -26.09 -17.66
N LEU A 368 5.79 -24.82 -17.47
CA LEU A 368 5.50 -23.75 -18.43
C LEU A 368 6.09 -24.06 -19.81
N GLU A 369 7.33 -24.52 -19.88
CA GLU A 369 7.99 -24.89 -21.14
C GLU A 369 7.25 -26.02 -21.86
N LEU A 370 6.90 -27.09 -21.13
CA LEU A 370 6.14 -28.23 -21.68
C LEU A 370 4.76 -27.80 -22.18
N ARG A 371 4.04 -27.01 -21.38
CA ARG A 371 2.71 -26.49 -21.74
C ARG A 371 2.77 -25.59 -22.97
N THR A 372 3.74 -24.69 -23.03
CA THR A 372 3.94 -23.80 -24.19
C THR A 372 4.29 -24.60 -25.45
N LYS A 373 5.11 -25.65 -25.33
CA LYS A 373 5.48 -26.53 -26.45
C LYS A 373 4.30 -27.36 -26.95
N GLU A 374 3.48 -27.86 -26.04
CA GLU A 374 2.23 -28.56 -26.34
C GLU A 374 1.31 -27.66 -27.17
N LEU A 375 0.99 -26.47 -26.64
CA LEU A 375 0.11 -25.49 -27.27
C LEU A 375 0.62 -25.04 -28.64
N ASN A 376 1.93 -24.76 -28.76
CA ASN A 376 2.55 -24.43 -30.05
C ASN A 376 2.41 -25.56 -31.08
N THR A 377 2.55 -26.82 -30.65
CA THR A 377 2.46 -27.98 -31.55
C THR A 377 1.01 -28.30 -31.94
N SER A 378 0.08 -28.17 -31.00
CA SER A 378 -1.32 -28.52 -31.20
C SER A 378 -2.10 -27.42 -31.93
N ILE A 379 -1.73 -26.15 -31.75
CA ILE A 379 -2.49 -24.97 -32.21
C ILE A 379 -1.68 -24.13 -33.22
N ARG A 380 -0.62 -23.43 -32.76
CA ARG A 380 0.07 -22.40 -33.57
C ARG A 380 0.70 -22.96 -34.85
N ARG A 381 1.38 -24.11 -34.77
CA ARG A 381 1.99 -24.77 -35.95
C ARG A 381 0.97 -25.24 -36.98
N LYS A 382 -0.29 -25.41 -36.58
CA LYS A 382 -1.39 -25.78 -37.47
C LYS A 382 -2.18 -24.57 -37.95
N GLY A 383 -1.73 -23.35 -37.64
CA GLY A 383 -2.33 -22.09 -38.09
C GLY A 383 -3.46 -21.55 -37.21
N GLY A 384 -3.75 -22.17 -36.06
CA GLY A 384 -4.69 -21.63 -35.08
C GLY A 384 -4.03 -20.65 -34.10
N ILE A 385 -4.85 -20.02 -33.25
CA ILE A 385 -4.37 -19.15 -32.17
C ILE A 385 -4.89 -19.55 -30.80
N GLU A 386 -4.17 -19.09 -29.78
CA GLU A 386 -4.55 -19.25 -28.38
C GLU A 386 -5.07 -17.92 -27.83
N VAL A 387 -6.31 -17.93 -27.33
CA VAL A 387 -6.89 -16.79 -26.62
C VAL A 387 -6.95 -17.10 -25.14
N GLY A 388 -6.17 -16.37 -24.35
CA GLY A 388 -6.22 -16.42 -22.91
C GLY A 388 -7.43 -15.65 -22.36
N VAL A 389 -8.14 -16.21 -21.40
CA VAL A 389 -9.26 -15.58 -20.70
C VAL A 389 -8.94 -15.58 -19.22
N HIS A 390 -8.88 -14.40 -18.61
CA HIS A 390 -8.66 -14.25 -17.17
C HIS A 390 -9.91 -13.67 -16.51
N VAL A 391 -10.61 -14.54 -15.77
CA VAL A 391 -11.80 -14.19 -14.99
C VAL A 391 -11.37 -13.90 -13.56
N ARG A 392 -11.84 -12.77 -13.01
CA ARG A 392 -11.59 -12.40 -11.62
C ARG A 392 -12.92 -12.18 -10.92
N HIS A 393 -13.20 -13.02 -9.93
CA HIS A 393 -14.31 -12.84 -9.01
C HIS A 393 -13.78 -12.38 -7.64
N GLY A 394 -14.38 -12.80 -6.54
CA GLY A 394 -13.90 -12.57 -5.17
C GLY A 394 -14.16 -11.16 -4.67
N ASP A 395 -13.16 -10.59 -3.99
CA ASP A 395 -13.19 -9.22 -3.46
C ASP A 395 -13.11 -8.13 -4.55
N CYS A 396 -12.77 -8.48 -5.79
CA CYS A 396 -12.64 -7.52 -6.89
C CYS A 396 -13.91 -7.51 -7.75
N HIS A 397 -14.47 -6.31 -7.96
CA HIS A 397 -15.64 -6.11 -8.81
C HIS A 397 -15.32 -5.23 -10.04
N PRO A 398 -16.07 -5.39 -11.14
CA PRO A 398 -15.91 -4.57 -12.34
C PRO A 398 -16.05 -3.06 -12.08
N MET A 399 -15.31 -2.26 -12.82
CA MET A 399 -15.43 -0.79 -12.83
C MET A 399 -16.71 -0.33 -13.53
N GLU A 400 -17.29 -1.15 -14.39
CA GLU A 400 -18.54 -0.85 -15.06
C GLU A 400 -19.72 -0.77 -14.08
N PHE A 401 -20.45 0.35 -14.14
CA PHE A 401 -21.50 0.67 -13.16
C PHE A 401 -22.56 -0.43 -13.01
N GLN A 402 -22.98 -1.06 -14.12
CA GLN A 402 -24.00 -2.11 -14.11
C GLN A 402 -23.56 -3.37 -13.33
N TYR A 403 -22.26 -3.65 -13.28
CA TYR A 403 -21.71 -4.84 -12.64
C TYR A 403 -20.89 -4.53 -11.39
N GLN A 404 -20.81 -3.26 -10.95
CA GLN A 404 -20.02 -2.84 -9.79
C GLN A 404 -20.38 -3.57 -8.47
N LYS A 405 -21.60 -4.12 -8.38
CA LYS A 405 -22.09 -4.90 -7.23
C LYS A 405 -22.23 -6.40 -7.52
N SER A 406 -21.67 -6.86 -8.63
CA SER A 406 -21.74 -8.24 -9.10
C SER A 406 -20.47 -8.58 -9.88
N TYR A 407 -20.52 -9.59 -10.75
CA TYR A 407 -19.45 -9.96 -11.65
C TYR A 407 -19.91 -9.81 -13.10
N LEU A 408 -18.94 -9.72 -14.02
CA LEU A 408 -19.23 -9.72 -15.46
C LEU A 408 -19.79 -11.09 -15.87
N PRO A 409 -20.84 -11.17 -16.70
CA PRO A 409 -21.34 -12.43 -17.23
C PRO A 409 -20.25 -13.16 -18.00
N LEU A 410 -20.11 -14.47 -17.76
CA LEU A 410 -19.09 -15.32 -18.40
C LEU A 410 -19.18 -15.30 -19.94
N ALA A 411 -20.40 -15.22 -20.47
CA ALA A 411 -20.65 -15.07 -21.91
C ALA A 411 -19.90 -13.87 -22.53
N THR A 412 -19.77 -12.76 -21.79
CA THR A 412 -19.04 -11.57 -22.26
C THR A 412 -17.57 -11.86 -22.56
N TYR A 413 -16.95 -12.74 -21.77
CA TYR A 413 -15.56 -13.14 -21.98
C TYR A 413 -15.42 -14.09 -23.16
N THR A 414 -16.33 -15.07 -23.29
CA THR A 414 -16.29 -16.05 -24.37
C THR A 414 -16.61 -15.42 -25.71
N ASP A 415 -17.60 -14.53 -25.77
CA ASP A 415 -17.96 -13.80 -26.99
C ASP A 415 -16.78 -12.95 -27.46
N ALA A 416 -16.14 -12.21 -26.55
CA ALA A 416 -14.94 -11.44 -26.87
C ALA A 416 -13.76 -12.32 -27.31
N ALA A 417 -13.62 -13.53 -26.76
CA ALA A 417 -12.59 -14.47 -27.17
C ALA A 417 -12.86 -15.02 -28.59
N TYR A 418 -14.10 -15.39 -28.89
CA TYR A 418 -14.51 -15.82 -30.22
C TYR A 418 -14.35 -14.71 -31.26
N ASP A 419 -14.69 -13.47 -30.93
CA ASP A 419 -14.45 -12.31 -31.80
C ASP A 419 -12.95 -12.14 -32.14
N MET A 420 -12.07 -12.37 -31.17
CA MET A 420 -10.62 -12.34 -31.41
C MET A 420 -10.14 -13.47 -32.32
N MET A 421 -10.73 -14.67 -32.18
CA MET A 421 -10.45 -15.79 -33.09
C MET A 421 -10.91 -15.48 -34.51
N ILE A 422 -12.13 -14.98 -34.69
CA ILE A 422 -12.69 -14.64 -36.01
C ILE A 422 -11.86 -13.54 -36.67
N SER A 423 -11.54 -12.48 -35.93
CA SER A 423 -10.74 -11.36 -36.47
C SER A 423 -9.32 -11.78 -36.88
N PHE A 424 -8.70 -12.75 -36.20
CA PHE A 424 -7.41 -13.29 -36.60
C PHE A 424 -7.45 -13.98 -37.97
N HIS A 425 -8.51 -14.75 -38.24
CA HIS A 425 -8.69 -15.45 -39.52
C HIS A 425 -9.02 -14.50 -40.66
N GLY A 426 -9.80 -13.45 -40.41
CA GLY A 426 -10.13 -12.44 -41.42
C GLY A 426 -8.92 -11.69 -42.00
N HIS A 427 -7.83 -11.60 -41.24
CA HIS A 427 -6.55 -11.01 -41.70
C HIS A 427 -5.64 -12.02 -42.42
N SER A 428 -5.88 -13.32 -42.24
CA SER A 428 -5.09 -14.41 -42.85
C SER A 428 -5.78 -14.91 -44.13
N ALA A 429 -5.89 -14.03 -45.13
CA ALA A 429 -6.63 -14.24 -46.39
C ALA A 429 -5.94 -15.22 -47.36
N THR A 430 -5.65 -16.45 -46.92
CA THR A 430 -5.42 -17.59 -47.82
C THR A 430 -6.64 -18.51 -47.80
N PRO A 431 -7.26 -18.87 -48.95
CA PRO A 431 -8.62 -19.43 -49.01
C PRO A 431 -8.73 -20.92 -48.66
N ALA A 432 -7.89 -21.43 -47.74
CA ALA A 432 -7.78 -22.86 -47.45
C ALA A 432 -8.21 -23.28 -46.04
N ALA A 433 -8.62 -22.36 -45.16
CA ALA A 433 -8.72 -22.65 -43.71
C ALA A 433 -10.13 -22.51 -43.13
N SER A 434 -11.05 -23.41 -43.49
CA SER A 434 -12.14 -23.76 -42.56
C SER A 434 -11.61 -24.51 -41.32
N SER A 435 -10.37 -25.00 -41.34
CA SER A 435 -9.76 -25.75 -40.24
C SER A 435 -9.14 -24.87 -39.14
N GLY A 436 -8.73 -23.62 -39.41
CA GLY A 436 -8.03 -22.79 -38.42
C GLY A 436 -8.90 -22.41 -37.21
N GLN A 437 -10.20 -22.23 -37.44
CA GLN A 437 -11.18 -21.94 -36.38
C GLN A 437 -11.42 -23.15 -35.49
N GLU A 438 -11.44 -24.36 -36.06
CA GLU A 438 -11.52 -25.62 -35.30
C GLU A 438 -10.24 -25.92 -34.49
N ILE A 439 -9.11 -25.33 -34.87
CA ILE A 439 -7.80 -25.55 -34.24
C ILE A 439 -7.54 -24.55 -33.10
N SER A 440 -8.14 -23.36 -33.16
CA SER A 440 -7.95 -22.30 -32.16
C SER A 440 -8.57 -22.71 -30.82
N LYS A 441 -7.94 -22.30 -29.70
CA LYS A 441 -8.42 -22.66 -28.35
C LYS A 441 -8.50 -21.49 -27.39
N ILE A 442 -9.47 -21.57 -26.49
CA ILE A 442 -9.60 -20.68 -25.34
C ILE A 442 -8.89 -21.31 -24.15
N LEU A 443 -7.98 -20.57 -23.52
CA LEU A 443 -7.33 -20.95 -22.26
C LEU A 443 -7.89 -20.11 -21.13
N ILE A 444 -8.40 -20.71 -20.06
CA ILE A 444 -9.02 -19.98 -18.95
C ILE A 444 -8.20 -20.07 -17.65
N ALA A 445 -8.07 -18.94 -16.97
CA ALA A 445 -7.67 -18.86 -15.57
C ALA A 445 -8.70 -18.06 -14.77
N SER A 446 -9.05 -18.58 -13.59
CA SER A 446 -10.03 -18.02 -12.66
C SER A 446 -9.62 -18.32 -11.23
N ASP A 447 -9.83 -17.35 -10.35
CA ASP A 447 -9.73 -17.50 -8.90
C ASP A 447 -10.97 -18.15 -8.26
N ASP A 448 -12.05 -18.29 -9.04
CA ASP A 448 -13.27 -18.98 -8.66
C ASP A 448 -13.32 -20.38 -9.33
N PRO A 449 -13.33 -21.48 -8.56
CA PRO A 449 -13.33 -22.83 -9.10
C PRO A 449 -14.60 -23.17 -9.90
N ASP A 450 -15.74 -22.52 -9.62
CA ASP A 450 -17.01 -22.84 -10.27
C ASP A 450 -17.03 -22.37 -11.73
N VAL A 451 -16.24 -21.36 -12.07
CA VAL A 451 -16.07 -20.85 -13.45
C VAL A 451 -15.60 -21.93 -14.41
N TYR A 452 -14.74 -22.86 -13.96
CA TYR A 452 -14.25 -23.96 -14.79
C TYR A 452 -15.32 -25.02 -15.11
N SER A 453 -16.42 -25.04 -14.34
CA SER A 453 -17.54 -25.96 -14.54
C SER A 453 -18.78 -25.29 -15.14
N ALA A 454 -18.71 -23.97 -15.37
CA ALA A 454 -19.81 -23.22 -15.96
C ALA A 454 -20.08 -23.67 -17.40
N ALA A 455 -21.36 -23.71 -17.80
CA ALA A 455 -21.76 -24.19 -19.13
C ALA A 455 -21.20 -23.30 -20.24
N GLU A 456 -21.12 -22.00 -19.98
CA GLU A 456 -20.54 -20.98 -20.85
C GLU A 456 -19.06 -21.24 -21.15
N MET A 457 -18.33 -21.90 -20.24
CA MET A 457 -16.90 -22.17 -20.33
C MET A 457 -16.57 -23.61 -20.75
N SER A 458 -17.55 -24.36 -21.24
CA SER A 458 -17.39 -25.78 -21.60
C SER A 458 -16.35 -26.04 -22.69
N ASP A 459 -16.17 -25.10 -23.62
CA ASP A 459 -15.17 -25.17 -24.69
C ASP A 459 -13.77 -24.66 -24.29
N ALA A 460 -13.64 -24.11 -23.07
CA ALA A 460 -12.38 -23.54 -22.58
C ALA A 460 -11.52 -24.58 -21.86
N GLU A 461 -10.22 -24.58 -22.14
CA GLU A 461 -9.24 -25.43 -21.47
C GLU A 461 -8.56 -24.66 -20.33
N LYS A 462 -8.30 -25.29 -19.18
CA LYS A 462 -7.58 -24.60 -18.09
C LYS A 462 -6.18 -24.16 -18.55
N ALA A 463 -5.76 -22.96 -18.14
CA ALA A 463 -4.43 -22.45 -18.40
C ALA A 463 -3.36 -23.41 -17.85
N GLN A 464 -3.51 -23.81 -16.59
CA GLN A 464 -2.72 -24.86 -15.95
C GLN A 464 -3.59 -25.82 -15.15
N SER A 465 -3.09 -27.03 -14.99
CA SER A 465 -3.74 -28.14 -14.27
C SER A 465 -2.88 -28.68 -13.12
N MET A 466 -1.76 -28.01 -12.82
CA MET A 466 -0.80 -28.44 -11.82
C MET A 466 -1.32 -28.18 -10.40
N ILE A 467 -1.97 -27.05 -10.18
CA ILE A 467 -2.51 -26.63 -8.89
C ILE A 467 -3.89 -26.03 -9.13
N SER A 468 -4.94 -26.69 -8.64
CA SER A 468 -6.30 -26.15 -8.70
C SER A 468 -6.72 -25.68 -7.32
N LEU A 469 -7.34 -24.49 -7.25
CA LEU A 469 -8.17 -24.15 -6.11
C LEU A 469 -9.33 -25.15 -6.04
N VAL A 470 -9.68 -25.55 -4.82
CA VAL A 470 -10.62 -26.65 -4.56
C VAL A 470 -11.93 -26.05 -4.09
N SER A 471 -13.03 -26.48 -4.70
CA SER A 471 -14.38 -26.14 -4.23
C SER A 471 -14.76 -27.01 -3.03
N LYS A 472 -15.73 -26.53 -2.24
CA LYS A 472 -16.30 -27.18 -1.08
C LYS A 472 -16.85 -28.55 -1.43
N THR A 473 -17.52 -28.68 -2.57
CA THR A 473 -18.05 -29.98 -3.03
C THR A 473 -16.94 -31.02 -3.21
N VAL A 474 -15.80 -30.61 -3.77
CA VAL A 474 -14.62 -31.49 -3.93
C VAL A 474 -13.97 -31.76 -2.58
N LEU A 475 -13.91 -30.77 -1.69
CA LEU A 475 -13.34 -30.92 -0.35
C LEU A 475 -14.18 -31.86 0.53
N ASP A 476 -15.49 -31.74 0.46
CA ASP A 476 -16.45 -32.59 1.17
C ASP A 476 -16.42 -34.02 0.62
N ALA A 477 -16.31 -34.19 -0.70
CA ALA A 477 -16.11 -35.49 -1.33
C ALA A 477 -14.77 -36.14 -0.89
N ALA A 478 -13.68 -35.37 -0.83
CA ALA A 478 -12.38 -35.85 -0.36
C ALA A 478 -12.41 -36.21 1.14
N THR A 479 -13.16 -35.46 1.95
CA THR A 479 -13.37 -35.74 3.38
C THR A 479 -14.20 -37.01 3.57
N ALA A 480 -15.25 -37.19 2.76
CA ALA A 480 -16.05 -38.39 2.72
C ALA A 480 -15.22 -39.63 2.32
N ALA A 481 -14.35 -39.50 1.32
CA ALA A 481 -13.47 -40.57 0.87
C ALA A 481 -12.44 -41.01 1.93
N LYS A 482 -12.07 -40.13 2.87
CA LYS A 482 -11.19 -40.43 4.01
C LYS A 482 -11.92 -40.98 5.24
N GLY A 483 -13.19 -41.36 5.11
CA GLY A 483 -13.99 -41.93 6.20
C GLY A 483 -14.61 -40.89 7.12
N GLY A 484 -14.58 -39.59 6.77
CA GLY A 484 -15.40 -38.57 7.40
C GLY A 484 -16.84 -38.61 6.87
N THR A 485 -17.82 -38.04 7.58
CA THR A 485 -19.14 -37.81 7.00
C THR A 485 -19.11 -36.54 6.14
N ALA A 486 -19.76 -36.57 4.97
CA ALA A 486 -20.00 -35.35 4.19
C ALA A 486 -20.81 -34.38 5.08
N GLY A 487 -20.19 -33.27 5.48
CA GLY A 487 -20.75 -32.33 6.47
C GLY A 487 -20.21 -32.45 7.91
N MET A 488 -19.22 -33.30 8.21
CA MET A 488 -18.59 -33.36 9.55
C MET A 488 -17.85 -32.06 9.92
N MET A 489 -17.47 -31.26 8.92
CA MET A 489 -16.88 -29.94 9.09
C MET A 489 -17.78 -28.93 8.38
N ASP A 490 -18.80 -28.41 9.08
CA ASP A 490 -19.65 -27.29 8.61
C ASP A 490 -18.84 -25.97 8.40
N GLY A 491 -17.52 -26.02 8.64
CA GLY A 491 -16.55 -24.95 8.38
C GLY A 491 -15.63 -25.18 7.18
N ASN A 492 -15.82 -26.21 6.35
CA ASN A 492 -15.11 -26.33 5.07
C ASN A 492 -15.63 -25.25 4.11
N ILE A 493 -14.94 -24.12 4.08
CA ILE A 493 -15.16 -23.04 3.11
C ILE A 493 -14.16 -23.26 1.97
N GLY A 494 -14.66 -23.50 0.76
CA GLY A 494 -13.82 -23.57 -0.43
C GLY A 494 -13.62 -22.18 -1.03
N TRP A 495 -12.96 -22.12 -2.19
CA TRP A 495 -12.73 -20.86 -2.89
C TRP A 495 -13.95 -20.38 -3.72
N GLU A 496 -15.16 -20.82 -3.34
CA GLU A 496 -16.39 -20.46 -4.05
C GLU A 496 -16.55 -18.94 -4.13
N GLY A 497 -16.84 -18.45 -5.33
CA GLY A 497 -17.05 -17.02 -5.56
C GLY A 497 -15.75 -16.21 -5.61
N GLY A 498 -14.57 -16.85 -5.54
CA GLY A 498 -13.26 -16.25 -5.86
C GLY A 498 -12.31 -16.06 -4.68
N PHE A 499 -11.24 -15.30 -4.93
CA PHE A 499 -10.24 -14.97 -3.91
C PHE A 499 -10.78 -13.89 -2.96
N PHE A 500 -10.69 -14.15 -1.65
CA PHE A 500 -11.04 -13.19 -0.60
C PHE A 500 -9.90 -13.01 0.41
N PRO A 501 -9.54 -11.78 0.81
CA PRO A 501 -8.45 -11.51 1.73
C PRO A 501 -8.56 -12.23 3.08
N ASP A 502 -9.76 -12.25 3.69
CA ASP A 502 -9.96 -12.89 4.99
C ASP A 502 -9.74 -14.41 4.94
N MET A 503 -10.15 -15.04 3.82
CA MET A 503 -9.89 -16.47 3.61
C MET A 503 -8.40 -16.72 3.42
N PHE A 504 -7.71 -15.90 2.62
CA PHE A 504 -6.26 -16.02 2.44
C PHE A 504 -5.49 -15.86 3.76
N TRP A 505 -5.84 -14.86 4.57
CA TRP A 505 -5.16 -14.61 5.84
C TRP A 505 -5.45 -15.70 6.88
N SER A 506 -6.63 -16.32 6.86
CA SER A 506 -6.99 -17.42 7.75
C SER A 506 -6.42 -18.79 7.35
N LEU A 507 -5.74 -18.91 6.20
CA LEU A 507 -5.09 -20.16 5.80
C LEU A 507 -4.11 -20.65 6.87
N GLY A 508 -4.39 -21.83 7.42
CA GLY A 508 -3.58 -22.46 8.46
C GLY A 508 -3.63 -21.74 9.82
N ALA A 509 -4.61 -20.85 10.04
CA ALA A 509 -4.83 -20.23 11.33
C ALA A 509 -5.23 -21.27 12.38
N PRO A 510 -4.73 -21.16 13.62
CA PRO A 510 -5.16 -22.03 14.70
C PRO A 510 -6.66 -21.82 14.99
N PRO A 511 -7.39 -22.86 15.44
CA PRO A 511 -8.76 -22.68 15.89
C PRO A 511 -8.78 -21.67 17.04
N PRO A 512 -9.80 -20.80 17.12
CA PRO A 512 -9.88 -19.81 18.19
C PRO A 512 -9.87 -20.51 19.55
N PRO A 513 -9.15 -19.97 20.55
CA PRO A 513 -9.10 -20.57 21.88
C PRO A 513 -10.51 -20.67 22.47
N ARG A 514 -10.79 -21.79 23.16
CA ARG A 514 -12.07 -21.96 23.87
C ARG A 514 -12.19 -20.88 24.94
N ALA A 515 -13.28 -20.13 24.95
CA ALA A 515 -13.54 -19.19 26.03
C ALA A 515 -13.71 -19.95 27.35
N GLU A 516 -12.97 -19.52 28.36
CA GLU A 516 -12.96 -20.12 29.70
C GLU A 516 -14.39 -20.17 30.28
N GLY A 517 -14.85 -21.35 30.67
CA GLY A 517 -16.23 -21.56 31.15
C GLY A 517 -17.29 -21.87 30.09
N SER A 518 -16.92 -21.99 28.80
CA SER A 518 -17.87 -22.42 27.76
C SER A 518 -18.14 -23.93 27.85
N PRO A 519 -19.42 -24.38 27.76
CA PRO A 519 -19.73 -25.81 27.71
C PRO A 519 -19.05 -26.49 26.51
N PRO A 520 -18.76 -27.80 26.57
CA PRO A 520 -18.26 -28.54 25.42
C PRO A 520 -19.21 -28.33 24.24
N ALA A 521 -18.66 -27.94 23.09
CA ALA A 521 -19.42 -27.60 21.89
C ALA A 521 -20.45 -28.71 21.59
N SER A 522 -21.74 -28.35 21.58
CA SER A 522 -22.76 -29.21 20.99
C SER A 522 -22.46 -29.29 19.49
N LYS A 523 -22.70 -30.46 18.89
CA LYS A 523 -22.26 -30.78 17.52
C LYS A 523 -22.83 -29.88 16.41
N ASN A 524 -23.74 -28.95 16.72
CA ASN A 524 -24.55 -28.22 15.75
C ASN A 524 -24.74 -26.74 16.12
N GLU A 525 -23.68 -25.94 16.22
CA GLU A 525 -23.86 -24.48 16.09
C GLU A 525 -22.85 -23.85 15.12
N PRO A 526 -23.32 -23.00 14.19
CA PRO A 526 -22.47 -22.29 13.25
C PRO A 526 -21.65 -21.25 13.99
N HIS A 527 -20.32 -21.30 13.83
CA HIS A 527 -19.37 -20.36 14.42
C HIS A 527 -19.53 -18.95 13.82
N LEU A 528 -20.55 -18.21 14.23
CA LEU A 528 -20.61 -16.76 14.11
C LEU A 528 -20.02 -16.16 15.39
N ARG A 529 -18.68 -16.06 15.40
CA ARG A 529 -17.75 -15.32 16.29
C ARG A 529 -17.94 -15.43 17.81
N PRO A 530 -16.85 -15.71 18.55
CA PRO A 530 -16.66 -15.08 19.86
C PRO A 530 -15.29 -14.39 20.03
N ARG A 531 -15.38 -13.09 20.35
CA ARG A 531 -14.47 -12.16 21.05
C ARG A 531 -13.05 -11.87 20.53
N SER A 532 -12.69 -10.60 20.78
CA SER A 532 -11.45 -9.88 20.47
C SER A 532 -10.17 -10.71 20.55
N ILE A 533 -9.74 -11.23 19.41
CA ILE A 533 -8.30 -11.41 19.17
C ILE A 533 -7.73 -10.00 19.27
N GLU A 534 -6.75 -9.76 20.15
CA GLU A 534 -6.04 -8.48 20.12
C GLU A 534 -5.50 -8.28 18.70
N VAL A 535 -5.65 -7.08 18.13
CA VAL A 535 -5.22 -6.78 16.74
C VAL A 535 -3.74 -7.16 16.52
N THR A 536 -2.95 -7.16 17.60
CA THR A 536 -1.56 -7.60 17.68
C THR A 536 -1.36 -9.07 17.32
N ASP A 537 -2.24 -9.98 17.76
CA ASP A 537 -2.12 -11.42 17.50
C ASP A 537 -2.44 -11.78 16.04
N THR A 538 -3.40 -11.07 15.43
CA THR A 538 -3.72 -11.25 14.00
C THR A 538 -2.64 -10.68 13.09
N GLU A 539 -2.08 -9.53 13.41
CA GLU A 539 -0.95 -8.95 12.68
C GLU A 539 0.32 -9.80 12.83
N ALA A 540 0.59 -10.33 14.02
CA ALA A 540 1.69 -11.26 14.24
C ALA A 540 1.55 -12.51 13.38
N PHE A 541 0.38 -13.15 13.35
CA PHE A 541 0.12 -14.32 12.48
C PHE A 541 0.16 -13.99 10.99
N ARG A 542 -0.23 -12.77 10.60
CA ARG A 542 -0.19 -12.32 9.20
C ARG A 542 1.25 -12.35 8.66
N PHE A 543 2.18 -11.74 9.38
CA PHE A 543 3.59 -11.61 8.95
C PHE A 543 4.49 -12.75 9.40
N HIS A 544 4.13 -13.47 10.46
CA HIS A 544 4.86 -14.62 11.00
C HIS A 544 3.94 -15.85 11.10
N PRO A 545 3.42 -16.36 9.97
CA PRO A 545 2.57 -17.55 9.97
C PRO A 545 3.34 -18.81 10.35
N SER A 546 2.61 -19.87 10.74
CA SER A 546 3.19 -21.21 10.87
C SER A 546 3.74 -21.71 9.54
N LYS A 547 4.64 -22.71 9.57
CA LYS A 547 5.23 -23.29 8.34
C LYS A 547 4.16 -23.90 7.45
N GLU A 548 3.14 -24.50 8.04
CA GLU A 548 2.00 -25.10 7.35
C GLU A 548 1.14 -24.02 6.68
N ALA A 549 0.81 -22.95 7.41
CA ALA A 549 0.07 -21.80 6.88
C ALA A 549 0.82 -21.15 5.70
N LEU A 550 2.14 -20.93 5.86
CA LEU A 550 2.97 -20.37 4.80
C LEU A 550 2.97 -21.26 3.55
N ARG A 551 3.09 -22.58 3.71
CA ARG A 551 3.06 -23.52 2.59
C ARG A 551 1.73 -23.51 1.85
N LEU A 552 0.60 -23.34 2.54
CA LEU A 552 -0.71 -23.19 1.90
C LEU A 552 -0.78 -21.88 1.10
N ARG A 553 -0.34 -20.77 1.68
CA ARG A 553 -0.24 -19.48 0.97
C ARG A 553 0.68 -19.58 -0.25
N GLU A 554 1.79 -20.31 -0.13
CA GLU A 554 2.72 -20.55 -1.24
C GLU A 554 2.07 -21.29 -2.42
N LEU A 555 1.19 -22.25 -2.15
CA LEU A 555 0.46 -22.97 -3.20
C LEU A 555 -0.53 -22.08 -3.94
N VAL A 556 -1.24 -21.21 -3.21
CA VAL A 556 -2.15 -20.21 -3.81
C VAL A 556 -1.35 -19.26 -4.70
N GLY A 557 -0.21 -18.76 -4.21
CA GLY A 557 0.70 -17.92 -4.99
C GLY A 557 1.23 -18.62 -6.24
N ARG A 558 1.67 -19.87 -6.12
CA ARG A 558 2.18 -20.65 -7.26
C ARG A 558 1.10 -20.87 -8.33
N ALA A 559 -0.14 -21.18 -7.94
CA ALA A 559 -1.25 -21.35 -8.87
C ALA A 559 -1.46 -20.07 -9.70
N TYR A 560 -1.60 -18.92 -9.02
CA TYR A 560 -1.78 -17.61 -9.65
C TYR A 560 -0.63 -17.26 -10.62
N LEU A 561 0.62 -17.52 -10.23
CA LEU A 561 1.78 -17.25 -11.06
C LEU A 561 1.85 -18.15 -12.31
N LEU A 562 1.48 -19.43 -12.18
CA LEU A 562 1.43 -20.34 -13.32
C LEU A 562 0.29 -19.98 -14.28
N ASP A 563 -0.88 -19.60 -13.77
CA ASP A 563 -1.99 -19.09 -14.57
C ASP A 563 -1.55 -17.88 -15.40
N LEU A 564 -0.97 -16.86 -14.76
CA LEU A 564 -0.44 -15.68 -15.45
C LEU A 564 0.65 -16.05 -16.45
N ALA A 565 1.56 -16.95 -16.08
CA ALA A 565 2.67 -17.35 -16.95
C ALA A 565 2.20 -18.03 -18.23
N VAL A 566 1.21 -18.93 -18.14
CA VAL A 566 0.65 -19.60 -19.32
C VAL A 566 -0.18 -18.61 -20.15
N LEU A 567 -1.09 -17.86 -19.52
CA LEU A 567 -1.91 -16.88 -20.26
C LEU A 567 -1.06 -15.78 -20.91
N GLY A 568 0.06 -15.38 -20.29
CA GLY A 568 1.00 -14.42 -20.87
C GLY A 568 1.79 -14.96 -22.07
N GLN A 569 1.76 -16.27 -22.34
CA GLN A 569 2.29 -16.85 -23.58
C GLN A 569 1.26 -16.90 -24.71
N ALA A 570 -0.02 -16.65 -24.44
CA ALA A 570 -1.08 -16.70 -25.45
C ALA A 570 -0.89 -15.63 -26.54
N ASP A 571 -1.57 -15.82 -27.68
CA ASP A 571 -1.51 -14.87 -28.80
C ASP A 571 -2.34 -13.61 -28.53
N ALA A 572 -3.39 -13.75 -27.72
CA ALA A 572 -4.25 -12.66 -27.27
C ALA A 572 -4.84 -12.97 -25.88
N VAL A 573 -5.30 -11.94 -25.16
CA VAL A 573 -5.90 -12.06 -23.83
C VAL A 573 -7.19 -11.25 -23.72
N VAL A 574 -8.23 -11.85 -23.15
CA VAL A 574 -9.48 -11.20 -22.73
C VAL A 574 -9.58 -11.20 -21.22
N CYS A 575 -9.85 -10.04 -20.62
CA CYS A 575 -10.01 -9.94 -19.17
C CYS A 575 -10.71 -8.63 -18.73
N GLY A 576 -11.07 -8.52 -17.45
CA GLY A 576 -11.58 -7.29 -16.86
C GLY A 576 -10.47 -6.42 -16.25
N VAL A 577 -10.35 -5.15 -16.68
CA VAL A 577 -9.24 -4.25 -16.31
C VAL A 577 -9.21 -3.86 -14.83
N SER A 578 -10.33 -3.99 -14.10
CA SER A 578 -10.36 -3.87 -12.63
C SER A 578 -9.30 -4.76 -11.96
N SER A 579 -9.12 -5.98 -12.49
CA SER A 579 -8.13 -6.92 -12.00
C SER A 579 -6.70 -6.49 -12.34
N ILE A 580 -5.83 -6.46 -11.32
CA ILE A 580 -4.39 -6.26 -11.53
C ILE A 580 -3.82 -7.39 -12.41
N GLY A 581 -4.33 -8.63 -12.29
CA GLY A 581 -3.92 -9.74 -13.15
C GLY A 581 -4.14 -9.43 -14.63
N CYS A 582 -5.29 -8.86 -14.98
CA CYS A 582 -5.59 -8.42 -16.35
C CYS A 582 -4.60 -7.37 -16.86
N ARG A 583 -4.26 -6.40 -16.02
CA ARG A 583 -3.28 -5.34 -16.34
C ARG A 583 -1.86 -5.89 -16.47
N LEU A 584 -1.48 -6.87 -15.65
CA LEU A 584 -0.19 -7.56 -15.76
C LEU A 584 -0.10 -8.37 -17.07
N LEU A 585 -1.17 -9.07 -17.47
CA LEU A 585 -1.22 -9.81 -18.72
C LEU A 585 -1.00 -8.93 -19.95
N ALA A 586 -1.53 -7.69 -19.96
CA ALA A 586 -1.20 -6.73 -21.01
C ALA A 586 0.32 -6.47 -21.10
N VAL A 587 0.98 -6.28 -19.96
CA VAL A 587 2.44 -6.08 -19.88
C VAL A 587 3.19 -7.32 -20.38
N MET A 588 2.71 -8.52 -20.03
CA MET A 588 3.31 -9.80 -20.45
C MET A 588 3.18 -10.03 -21.96
N LEU A 589 2.08 -9.62 -22.59
CA LEU A 589 1.91 -9.62 -24.05
C LEU A 589 2.83 -8.61 -24.75
N GLY A 590 3.11 -7.47 -24.09
CA GLY A 590 3.93 -6.39 -24.63
C GLY A 590 3.10 -5.34 -25.39
N TRP A 591 3.67 -4.13 -25.54
CA TRP A 591 2.94 -2.97 -26.03
C TRP A 591 2.36 -3.16 -27.43
N ASP A 592 3.17 -3.67 -28.36
CA ASP A 592 2.80 -3.78 -29.77
C ASP A 592 1.64 -4.77 -29.95
N LYS A 593 1.70 -5.94 -29.28
CA LYS A 593 0.62 -6.93 -29.32
C LYS A 593 -0.61 -6.45 -28.54
N ALA A 594 -0.43 -6.07 -27.27
CA ALA A 594 -1.54 -5.76 -26.38
C ALA A 594 -2.31 -4.51 -26.83
N ILE A 595 -1.60 -3.44 -27.18
CA ILE A 595 -2.17 -2.12 -27.40
C ILE A 595 -2.27 -1.76 -28.88
N GLU A 596 -1.19 -1.93 -29.66
CA GLU A 596 -1.19 -1.50 -31.08
C GLU A 596 -1.96 -2.46 -31.99
N GLN A 597 -1.92 -3.76 -31.70
CA GLN A 597 -2.67 -4.81 -32.41
C GLN A 597 -3.98 -5.21 -31.72
N GLU A 598 -4.33 -4.54 -30.62
CA GLU A 598 -5.55 -4.79 -29.84
C GLU A 598 -5.73 -6.27 -29.41
N ARG A 599 -4.62 -7.00 -29.19
CA ARG A 599 -4.64 -8.40 -28.73
C ARG A 599 -4.82 -8.54 -27.22
N TRP A 600 -4.95 -7.43 -26.51
CA TRP A 600 -5.44 -7.40 -25.12
C TRP A 600 -6.79 -6.70 -25.11
N LYS A 601 -7.84 -7.45 -24.79
CA LYS A 601 -9.23 -6.99 -24.83
C LYS A 601 -9.80 -6.86 -23.42
N ASN A 602 -10.10 -5.62 -23.03
CA ASN A 602 -10.88 -5.34 -21.83
C ASN A 602 -12.38 -5.59 -22.07
N VAL A 603 -13.04 -6.31 -21.16
CA VAL A 603 -14.50 -6.50 -21.13
C VAL A 603 -15.19 -5.75 -19.97
N ASP A 604 -14.42 -5.06 -19.13
CA ASP A 604 -14.92 -4.25 -18.02
C ASP A 604 -15.08 -2.78 -18.46
N GLY A 605 -16.20 -2.49 -19.12
CA GLY A 605 -16.54 -1.15 -19.62
C GLY A 605 -15.56 -0.55 -20.64
N THR A 606 -15.58 0.77 -20.78
CA THR A 606 -14.77 1.53 -21.76
C THR A 606 -13.41 1.98 -21.22
N TRP A 607 -12.96 1.39 -20.12
CA TRP A 607 -11.72 1.76 -19.46
C TRP A 607 -10.50 1.27 -20.24
N HIS A 608 -9.49 2.13 -20.33
CA HIS A 608 -8.21 1.81 -20.95
C HIS A 608 -7.24 1.18 -19.95
N TRP A 609 -6.20 0.53 -20.46
CA TRP A 609 -5.10 0.08 -19.63
C TRP A 609 -4.48 1.25 -18.86
N LYS A 610 -4.25 1.02 -17.57
CA LYS A 610 -3.55 1.93 -16.66
C LYS A 610 -2.63 1.08 -15.79
N GLY A 611 -1.45 1.60 -15.47
CA GLY A 611 -0.49 0.91 -14.61
C GLY A 611 -0.98 0.84 -13.16
N ILE A 612 -0.22 1.45 -12.26
CA ILE A 612 -0.59 1.54 -10.85
C ILE A 612 -1.78 2.49 -10.69
N VAL A 613 -2.78 2.03 -9.95
CA VAL A 613 -3.93 2.82 -9.51
C VAL A 613 -3.79 2.90 -8.00
N TRP A 614 -3.60 4.12 -7.48
CA TRP A 614 -3.22 4.40 -6.09
C TRP A 614 -4.32 5.12 -5.33
#